data_AF-A0A7W0YRC3-F1
#
_entry.id   AF-A0A7W0YRC3-F1
#
_cell.length_a   1.000
_cell.length_b   1.000
_cell.length_c   1.000
_cell.angle_alpha   90.00
_cell.angle_beta   90.00
_cell.angle_gamma   90.00
#
_symmetry.space_group_name_H-M   'P 1'
#
loop_
_entity.id
_entity.type
_entity.pdbx_description
1 polymer ?
#
loop_
_entity_poly.entity_id
_entity_poly.type
_entity_poly.pdbx_seq_one_letter_code
_entity_poly.pdbx_strand_id
1 'polypeptide(L)'
;MAYPPSSLEGVMVSGYGAPPGARMCYPDDFQDRLAERFELLDIVDRAPHTSLERFLEDLLRGLEVQAEALTWAAAESGADCVVAVWPHVDRAQHFFWRFRNSSHPLSNAVERVYEAMDRVTGVLLARWPEADFVVISDHGAGPLHADVNLGKWLADRGRAVYGKKRSSPLLRAAWALPPSARKLGRRFAPDTARKTLGATITGQLGPFDWSKTRAFCGINGDLWLNLEGREPLGMVPEDAAAELEEELAAGLLELRDPGRGTAVVRAVYPRKGIYSGPATHLAPDLMLDMWSEGYRVTPAREPSELVTAPQPLAGVKEAWSSEHRPLGIFVAAGPRFSEGRAEELSLLDVCPTALALLEAAVPAGLDGRAATEAFDVDWLSSHPESSTQAATTRPIEGDYSEEEAAAVAAHLKDLGYIE
;
A
#
# COMPACT_ATOMS: atom_id res chain seq x y z
N MET A 1 0.91 -3.39 5.13
CA MET A 1 2.17 -4.00 5.65
C MET A 1 1.84 -4.82 6.87
N ALA A 2 2.46 -5.99 7.02
CA ALA A 2 2.19 -6.91 8.13
C ALA A 2 3.43 -7.27 8.96
N TYR A 3 4.55 -6.59 8.72
CA TYR A 3 5.78 -6.67 9.51
C TYR A 3 5.75 -5.60 10.61
N PRO A 4 6.26 -5.83 11.85
CA PRO A 4 6.74 -7.11 12.35
C PRO A 4 5.60 -8.15 12.40
N PRO A 5 5.91 -9.46 12.36
CA PRO A 5 4.87 -10.49 12.33
C PRO A 5 4.04 -10.41 13.63
N SER A 6 2.72 -10.33 13.49
CA SER A 6 1.80 -10.39 14.64
C SER A 6 1.76 -11.79 15.23
N SER A 7 1.60 -11.86 16.56
CA SER A 7 1.31 -13.11 17.25
C SER A 7 -0.10 -13.60 16.92
N LEU A 8 -0.22 -14.91 16.66
CA LEU A 8 -1.50 -15.58 16.40
C LEU A 8 -1.42 -17.08 16.72
N GLU A 9 -2.57 -17.73 16.86
CA GLU A 9 -2.61 -19.20 16.93
C GLU A 9 -2.39 -19.76 15.52
N GLY A 10 -1.21 -20.35 15.29
CA GLY A 10 -0.78 -20.81 13.96
C GLY A 10 0.53 -20.17 13.52
N VAL A 11 0.60 -19.76 12.26
CA VAL A 11 1.81 -19.24 11.62
C VAL A 11 1.53 -17.91 10.92
N MET A 12 2.43 -16.94 11.08
CA MET A 12 2.47 -15.69 10.32
C MET A 12 3.78 -15.64 9.51
N VAL A 13 3.71 -15.26 8.23
CA VAL A 13 4.88 -14.92 7.41
C VAL A 13 4.69 -13.51 6.86
N SER A 14 5.29 -12.52 7.52
CA SER A 14 5.16 -11.09 7.23
C SER A 14 6.23 -10.59 6.25
N GLY A 15 6.41 -11.27 5.11
CA GLY A 15 7.48 -10.95 4.16
C GLY A 15 7.42 -9.54 3.56
N TYR A 16 6.21 -8.96 3.49
CA TYR A 16 6.01 -7.63 2.93
C TYR A 16 6.48 -6.51 3.88
N GLY A 17 7.53 -5.78 3.45
CA GLY A 17 8.13 -4.67 4.20
C GLY A 17 9.20 -5.11 5.21
N ALA A 18 9.52 -6.40 5.31
CA ALA A 18 10.55 -6.92 6.20
C ALA A 18 11.96 -6.57 5.68
N PRO A 19 12.81 -5.87 6.45
CA PRO A 19 14.17 -5.56 6.03
C PRO A 19 15.01 -6.82 5.78
N PRO A 20 16.06 -6.76 4.93
CA PRO A 20 16.94 -7.90 4.71
C PRO A 20 17.52 -8.46 6.01
N GLY A 21 17.34 -9.77 6.23
CA GLY A 21 17.79 -10.48 7.43
C GLY A 21 16.91 -10.35 8.66
N ALA A 22 15.77 -9.64 8.58
CA ALA A 22 14.82 -9.55 9.69
C ALA A 22 14.12 -10.90 9.97
N ARG A 23 13.67 -11.09 11.21
CA ARG A 23 12.71 -12.16 11.56
C ARG A 23 11.32 -11.72 11.13
N MET A 24 10.77 -12.41 10.15
CA MET A 24 9.48 -12.11 9.52
C MET A 24 8.46 -13.23 9.73
N CYS A 25 8.75 -14.20 10.60
CA CYS A 25 7.80 -15.27 10.91
C CYS A 25 7.42 -15.25 12.38
N TYR A 26 6.17 -15.64 12.66
CA TYR A 26 5.74 -16.06 13.98
C TYR A 26 5.20 -17.51 13.91
N PRO A 27 5.52 -18.39 14.87
CA PRO A 27 6.54 -18.20 15.90
C PRO A 27 7.94 -18.04 15.28
N ASP A 28 8.90 -17.50 16.03
CA ASP A 28 10.21 -17.15 15.49
C ASP A 28 10.88 -18.33 14.78
N ASP A 29 10.88 -19.53 15.38
CA ASP A 29 11.51 -20.75 14.86
C ASP A 29 10.94 -21.21 13.51
N PHE A 30 9.74 -20.75 13.14
CA PHE A 30 9.14 -21.06 11.86
C PHE A 30 9.97 -20.55 10.68
N GLN A 31 10.65 -19.41 10.83
CA GLN A 31 11.50 -18.88 9.76
C GLN A 31 12.65 -19.82 9.40
N ASP A 32 13.26 -20.48 10.39
CA ASP A 32 14.39 -21.36 10.15
C ASP A 32 13.92 -22.61 9.38
N ARG A 33 12.78 -23.19 9.78
CA ARG A 33 12.14 -24.31 9.08
C ARG A 33 11.71 -23.96 7.66
N LEU A 34 11.26 -22.72 7.44
CA LEU A 34 10.91 -22.22 6.11
C LEU A 34 12.18 -22.09 5.24
N ALA A 35 13.25 -21.51 5.79
CA ALA A 35 14.53 -21.31 5.10
C ALA A 35 15.27 -22.61 4.78
N GLU A 36 15.05 -23.68 5.55
CA GLU A 36 15.58 -25.02 5.26
C GLU A 36 14.99 -25.64 3.98
N ARG A 37 13.80 -25.19 3.58
CA ARG A 37 13.02 -25.79 2.48
C ARG A 37 12.93 -24.87 1.26
N PHE A 38 12.86 -23.57 1.47
CA PHE A 38 12.60 -22.60 0.43
C PHE A 38 13.58 -21.43 0.50
N GLU A 39 13.95 -20.91 -0.66
CA GLU A 39 14.71 -19.67 -0.76
C GLU A 39 13.80 -18.50 -0.34
N LEU A 40 14.05 -17.93 0.84
CA LEU A 40 13.18 -16.91 1.45
C LEU A 40 12.99 -15.70 0.53
N LEU A 41 14.00 -15.37 -0.27
CA LEU A 41 13.89 -14.27 -1.20
C LEU A 41 12.70 -14.48 -2.15
N ASP A 42 12.36 -15.71 -2.54
CA ASP A 42 11.30 -15.99 -3.53
C ASP A 42 9.88 -15.93 -2.96
N ILE A 43 9.78 -15.81 -1.64
CA ILE A 43 8.52 -15.70 -0.89
C ILE A 43 8.22 -14.23 -0.56
N VAL A 44 9.26 -13.40 -0.47
CA VAL A 44 9.13 -11.97 -0.17
C VAL A 44 8.97 -11.14 -1.43
N ASP A 45 8.33 -9.98 -1.28
CA ASP A 45 8.12 -9.04 -2.37
C ASP A 45 9.43 -8.40 -2.87
N ARG A 46 9.46 -8.02 -4.15
CA ARG A 46 10.68 -7.61 -4.86
C ARG A 46 10.40 -6.52 -5.89
N ALA A 47 11.34 -5.59 -6.02
CA ALA A 47 11.44 -4.70 -7.16
C ALA A 47 12.39 -5.26 -8.24
N PRO A 48 12.32 -4.74 -9.50
CA PRO A 48 13.30 -5.06 -10.53
C PRO A 48 14.72 -4.70 -10.09
N HIS A 49 15.61 -5.68 -10.07
CA HIS A 49 17.00 -5.53 -9.58
C HIS A 49 18.05 -5.76 -10.68
N THR A 50 17.70 -6.41 -11.79
CA THR A 50 18.56 -6.65 -12.95
C THR A 50 17.89 -6.20 -14.25
N SER A 51 17.58 -7.11 -15.18
CA SER A 51 16.81 -6.82 -16.38
C SER A 51 15.33 -7.14 -16.16
N LEU A 52 14.46 -6.56 -16.98
CA LEU A 52 13.02 -6.82 -16.92
C LEU A 52 12.69 -8.27 -17.31
N GLU A 53 13.45 -8.89 -18.20
CA GLU A 53 13.33 -10.31 -18.54
C GLU A 53 13.63 -11.20 -17.33
N ARG A 54 14.74 -10.92 -16.63
CA ARG A 54 15.09 -11.66 -15.42
C ARG A 54 14.06 -11.44 -14.32
N PHE A 55 13.59 -10.20 -14.17
CA PHE A 55 12.53 -9.89 -13.22
C PHE A 55 11.24 -10.67 -13.51
N LEU A 56 10.85 -10.81 -14.78
CA LEU A 56 9.70 -11.64 -15.16
C LEU A 56 9.91 -13.12 -14.80
N GLU A 57 11.10 -13.67 -15.04
CA GLU A 57 11.43 -15.05 -14.62
C GLU A 57 11.30 -15.22 -13.10
N ASP A 58 11.79 -14.23 -12.33
CA ASP A 58 11.70 -14.25 -10.89
C ASP A 58 10.25 -14.13 -10.40
N LEU A 59 9.40 -13.34 -11.05
CA LEU A 59 7.97 -13.27 -10.72
C LEU A 59 7.27 -14.61 -10.96
N LEU A 60 7.52 -15.25 -12.10
CA LEU A 60 6.91 -16.54 -12.44
C LEU A 60 7.36 -17.64 -11.48
N ARG A 61 8.64 -17.65 -11.11
CA ARG A 61 9.21 -18.59 -10.16
C ARG A 61 8.71 -18.35 -8.73
N GLY A 62 8.59 -17.09 -8.32
CA GLY A 62 8.07 -16.69 -7.01
C GLY A 62 6.63 -17.16 -6.80
N LEU A 63 5.79 -17.10 -7.84
CA LEU A 63 4.43 -17.64 -7.81
C LEU A 63 4.41 -19.14 -7.47
N GLU A 64 5.26 -19.94 -8.11
CA GLU A 64 5.34 -21.38 -7.88
C GLU A 64 5.89 -21.69 -6.48
N VAL A 65 6.99 -21.05 -6.08
CA VAL A 65 7.64 -21.25 -4.78
C VAL A 65 6.71 -20.83 -3.64
N GLN A 66 6.03 -19.69 -3.75
CA GLN A 66 5.10 -19.23 -2.72
C GLN A 66 3.89 -20.18 -2.60
N ALA A 67 3.44 -20.83 -3.68
CA ALA A 67 2.35 -21.81 -3.62
C ALA A 67 2.75 -23.09 -2.87
N GLU A 68 3.96 -23.58 -3.14
CA GLU A 68 4.54 -24.73 -2.45
C GLU A 68 4.77 -24.40 -0.96
N ALA A 69 5.33 -23.23 -0.67
CA ALA A 69 5.56 -22.75 0.69
C ALA A 69 4.23 -22.58 1.46
N LEU A 70 3.19 -22.04 0.83
CA LEU A 70 1.86 -21.90 1.43
C LEU A 70 1.26 -23.27 1.75
N THR A 71 1.34 -24.21 0.82
CA THR A 71 0.84 -25.59 1.00
C THR A 71 1.56 -26.29 2.15
N TRP A 72 2.87 -26.14 2.22
CA TRP A 72 3.69 -26.67 3.30
C TRP A 72 3.33 -26.02 4.64
N ALA A 73 3.27 -24.69 4.69
CA ALA A 73 2.99 -23.93 5.91
C ALA A 73 1.60 -24.23 6.47
N ALA A 74 0.57 -24.31 5.60
CA ALA A 74 -0.78 -24.67 6.00
C ALA A 74 -0.87 -26.08 6.62
N ALA A 75 -0.13 -27.05 6.05
CA ALA A 75 -0.08 -28.40 6.59
C ALA A 75 0.65 -28.48 7.94
N GLU A 76 1.72 -27.71 8.13
CA GLU A 76 2.49 -27.68 9.37
C GLU A 76 1.78 -26.92 10.50
N SER A 77 0.97 -25.91 10.16
CA SER A 77 0.22 -25.12 11.14
C SER A 77 -1.09 -25.79 11.55
N GLY A 78 -1.67 -26.63 10.70
CA GLY A 78 -3.02 -27.18 10.91
C GLY A 78 -4.10 -26.11 10.88
N ALA A 79 -3.88 -25.02 10.13
CA ALA A 79 -4.76 -23.86 10.13
C ALA A 79 -6.14 -24.14 9.50
N ASP A 80 -7.20 -23.66 10.15
CA ASP A 80 -8.56 -23.64 9.63
C ASP A 80 -8.81 -22.49 8.64
N CYS A 81 -7.97 -21.45 8.69
CA CYS A 81 -8.01 -20.30 7.79
C CYS A 81 -6.61 -19.99 7.27
N VAL A 82 -6.47 -19.86 5.95
CA VAL A 82 -5.22 -19.50 5.29
C VAL A 82 -5.43 -18.24 4.46
N VAL A 83 -4.63 -17.21 4.73
CA VAL A 83 -4.64 -15.95 3.99
C VAL A 83 -3.27 -15.74 3.36
N ALA A 84 -3.24 -15.48 2.06
CA ALA A 84 -2.02 -15.23 1.30
C ALA A 84 -2.20 -14.03 0.36
N VAL A 85 -1.13 -13.24 0.22
CA VAL A 85 -1.09 -12.07 -0.68
C VAL A 85 -0.08 -12.36 -1.79
N TRP A 86 -0.46 -12.07 -3.03
CA TRP A 86 0.31 -12.35 -4.24
C TRP A 86 0.70 -11.06 -4.96
N PRO A 87 1.77 -10.36 -4.53
CA PRO A 87 2.18 -9.08 -5.10
C PRO A 87 2.67 -9.20 -6.56
N HIS A 88 2.97 -10.43 -7.01
CA HIS A 88 3.47 -10.75 -8.33
C HIS A 88 2.67 -10.11 -9.47
N VAL A 89 1.33 -10.14 -9.36
CA VAL A 89 0.42 -9.59 -10.39
C VAL A 89 0.54 -8.06 -10.44
N ASP A 90 0.53 -7.41 -9.29
CA ASP A 90 0.71 -5.95 -9.16
C ASP A 90 2.06 -5.50 -9.73
N ARG A 91 3.15 -6.17 -9.33
CA ARG A 91 4.49 -5.93 -9.87
C ARG A 91 4.53 -6.10 -11.38
N ALA A 92 3.88 -7.14 -11.91
CA ALA A 92 3.84 -7.36 -13.35
C ALA A 92 3.12 -6.21 -14.07
N GLN A 93 1.99 -5.76 -13.54
CA GLN A 93 1.25 -4.63 -14.08
C GLN A 93 2.14 -3.38 -14.09
N HIS A 94 2.72 -2.99 -12.94
CA HIS A 94 3.51 -1.75 -12.85
C HIS A 94 4.67 -1.71 -13.85
N PHE A 95 5.43 -2.80 -14.01
CA PHE A 95 6.66 -2.76 -14.79
C PHE A 95 6.50 -3.16 -16.26
N PHE A 96 5.48 -3.95 -16.61
CA PHE A 96 5.33 -4.46 -17.98
C PHE A 96 4.15 -3.89 -18.78
N TRP A 97 3.24 -3.11 -18.17
CA TRP A 97 2.08 -2.57 -18.89
C TRP A 97 2.45 -1.77 -20.15
N ARG A 98 3.56 -1.02 -20.12
CA ARG A 98 4.08 -0.26 -21.28
C ARG A 98 4.36 -1.11 -22.52
N PHE A 99 4.60 -2.42 -22.37
CA PHE A 99 4.92 -3.30 -23.49
C PHE A 99 3.67 -3.90 -24.13
N ARG A 100 2.51 -3.82 -23.48
CA ARG A 100 1.26 -4.37 -24.00
C ARG A 100 0.94 -3.73 -25.35
N ASN A 101 0.39 -4.53 -26.26
CA ASN A 101 0.07 -4.11 -27.63
C ASN A 101 1.28 -3.60 -28.44
N SER A 102 2.49 -4.09 -28.13
CA SER A 102 3.72 -3.80 -28.90
C SER A 102 4.35 -5.08 -29.46
N SER A 103 5.36 -4.94 -30.32
CA SER A 103 6.21 -6.04 -30.81
C SER A 103 7.35 -6.40 -29.85
N HIS A 104 7.41 -5.80 -28.66
CA HIS A 104 8.47 -6.07 -27.68
C HIS A 104 8.39 -7.52 -27.18
N PRO A 105 9.52 -8.21 -26.90
CA PRO A 105 9.51 -9.57 -26.34
C PRO A 105 8.76 -9.74 -25.00
N LEU A 106 8.53 -8.63 -24.29
CA LEU A 106 7.80 -8.58 -23.01
C LEU A 106 6.33 -8.16 -23.18
N SER A 107 5.80 -8.14 -24.41
CA SER A 107 4.44 -7.63 -24.69
C SER A 107 3.32 -8.43 -24.03
N ASN A 108 3.57 -9.69 -23.69
CA ASN A 108 2.65 -10.58 -22.99
C ASN A 108 3.09 -10.87 -21.54
N ALA A 109 4.01 -10.08 -20.96
CA ALA A 109 4.54 -10.37 -19.64
C ALA A 109 3.47 -10.30 -18.53
N VAL A 110 2.52 -9.35 -18.62
CA VAL A 110 1.39 -9.25 -17.68
C VAL A 110 0.52 -10.50 -17.81
N GLU A 111 0.13 -10.86 -19.03
CA GLU A 111 -0.69 -12.03 -19.33
C GLU A 111 -0.02 -13.34 -18.85
N ARG A 112 1.29 -13.50 -19.05
CA ARG A 112 2.04 -14.66 -18.58
C ARG A 112 2.01 -14.83 -17.05
N VAL A 113 2.04 -13.72 -16.30
CA VAL A 113 1.95 -13.75 -14.83
C VAL A 113 0.53 -14.10 -14.39
N TYR A 114 -0.51 -13.56 -15.06
CA TYR A 114 -1.89 -13.99 -14.83
C TYR A 114 -2.12 -15.47 -15.13
N GLU A 115 -1.59 -15.98 -16.24
CA GLU A 115 -1.68 -17.40 -16.59
C GLU A 115 -0.94 -18.29 -15.58
N ALA A 116 0.18 -17.82 -15.02
CA ALA A 116 0.87 -18.54 -13.95
C ALA A 116 0.08 -18.52 -12.64
N MET A 117 -0.52 -17.39 -12.28
CA MET A 117 -1.39 -17.27 -11.12
C MET A 117 -2.63 -18.17 -11.24
N ASP A 118 -3.23 -18.27 -12.42
CA ASP A 118 -4.34 -19.17 -12.72
C ASP A 118 -3.95 -20.64 -12.49
N ARG A 119 -2.80 -21.07 -13.04
CA ARG A 119 -2.26 -22.43 -12.81
C ARG A 119 -2.03 -22.71 -11.32
N VAL A 120 -1.37 -21.78 -10.61
CA VAL A 120 -1.13 -21.90 -9.17
C VAL A 120 -2.44 -21.99 -8.39
N THR A 121 -3.44 -21.17 -8.73
CA THR A 121 -4.77 -21.22 -8.13
C THR A 121 -5.41 -22.59 -8.34
N GLY A 122 -5.34 -23.14 -9.55
CA GLY A 122 -5.83 -24.49 -9.84
C GLY A 122 -5.16 -25.59 -9.01
N VAL A 123 -3.84 -25.48 -8.77
CA VAL A 123 -3.10 -26.42 -7.90
C VAL A 123 -3.58 -26.32 -6.45
N LEU A 124 -3.79 -25.11 -5.93
CA LEU A 124 -4.27 -24.89 -4.56
C LEU A 124 -5.72 -25.40 -4.39
N LEU A 125 -6.60 -25.12 -5.34
CA LEU A 125 -7.97 -25.63 -5.36
C LEU A 125 -8.00 -27.17 -5.33
N ALA A 126 -7.19 -27.82 -6.17
CA ALA A 126 -7.11 -29.27 -6.23
C ALA A 126 -6.54 -29.91 -4.95
N ARG A 127 -5.76 -29.14 -4.15
CA ARG A 127 -5.15 -29.62 -2.91
C ARG A 127 -6.16 -29.75 -1.77
N TRP A 128 -7.15 -28.85 -1.71
CA TRP A 128 -8.19 -28.82 -0.67
C TRP A 128 -9.58 -28.72 -1.31
N PRO A 129 -10.10 -29.79 -1.94
CA PRO A 129 -11.39 -29.74 -2.63
C PRO A 129 -12.59 -29.48 -1.70
N GLU A 130 -12.42 -29.69 -0.40
CA GLU A 130 -13.46 -29.45 0.63
C GLU A 130 -13.40 -28.02 1.22
N ALA A 131 -12.41 -27.21 0.84
CA ALA A 131 -12.24 -25.86 1.37
C ALA A 131 -13.01 -24.82 0.54
N ASP A 132 -13.37 -23.72 1.21
CA ASP A 132 -13.89 -22.52 0.57
C ASP A 132 -12.74 -21.58 0.21
N PHE A 133 -12.71 -21.15 -1.05
CA PHE A 133 -11.71 -20.25 -1.60
C PHE A 133 -12.36 -18.92 -1.93
N VAL A 134 -11.70 -17.84 -1.51
CA VAL A 134 -12.06 -16.47 -1.86
C VAL A 134 -10.82 -15.80 -2.42
N VAL A 135 -10.88 -15.43 -3.70
CA VAL A 135 -9.85 -14.68 -4.41
C VAL A 135 -10.35 -13.25 -4.59
N ILE A 136 -9.60 -12.31 -4.03
CA ILE A 136 -9.89 -10.88 -4.14
C ILE A 136 -8.69 -10.12 -4.67
N SER A 137 -8.95 -8.96 -5.25
CA SER A 137 -7.94 -7.94 -5.52
C SER A 137 -8.31 -6.68 -4.73
N ASP A 138 -7.34 -6.10 -4.03
CA ASP A 138 -7.49 -4.84 -3.30
C ASP A 138 -7.65 -3.63 -4.23
N HIS A 139 -7.28 -3.77 -5.49
CA HIS A 139 -7.57 -2.81 -6.55
C HIS A 139 -7.53 -3.48 -7.93
N GLY A 140 -8.00 -2.78 -8.95
CA GLY A 140 -7.69 -3.08 -10.35
C GLY A 140 -6.41 -2.40 -10.81
N ALA A 141 -6.14 -2.46 -12.12
CA ALA A 141 -5.01 -1.76 -12.73
C ALA A 141 -5.35 -1.23 -14.13
N GLY A 142 -4.67 -0.16 -14.51
CA GLY A 142 -4.79 0.47 -15.81
C GLY A 142 -3.54 1.27 -16.18
N PRO A 143 -3.45 1.83 -17.39
CA PRO A 143 -2.27 2.56 -17.81
C PRO A 143 -1.96 3.75 -16.88
N LEU A 144 -0.67 3.98 -16.62
CA LEU A 144 -0.16 5.21 -16.04
C LEU A 144 0.27 6.14 -17.18
N HIS A 145 -0.29 7.34 -17.19
CA HIS A 145 -0.13 8.30 -18.26
C HIS A 145 0.99 9.29 -17.98
N ALA A 146 1.03 9.82 -16.76
CA ALA A 146 2.02 10.80 -16.32
C ALA A 146 2.04 10.94 -14.79
N ASP A 147 3.13 11.54 -14.31
CA ASP A 147 3.28 12.00 -12.94
C ASP A 147 2.90 13.48 -12.84
N VAL A 148 2.26 13.87 -11.73
CA VAL A 148 1.72 15.22 -11.54
C VAL A 148 2.36 15.89 -10.33
N ASN A 149 3.01 17.03 -10.54
CA ASN A 149 3.59 17.83 -9.48
C ASN A 149 2.54 18.72 -8.81
N LEU A 150 1.82 18.14 -7.84
CA LEU A 150 0.85 18.89 -7.03
C LEU A 150 1.51 19.98 -6.17
N GLY A 151 2.77 19.79 -5.77
CA GLY A 151 3.56 20.83 -5.09
C GLY A 151 3.71 22.10 -5.94
N LYS A 152 4.02 21.94 -7.23
CA LYS A 152 4.02 23.04 -8.20
C LYS A 152 2.61 23.62 -8.38
N TRP A 153 1.59 22.78 -8.53
CA TRP A 153 0.21 23.25 -8.70
C TRP A 153 -0.23 24.15 -7.53
N LEU A 154 0.09 23.76 -6.30
CA LEU A 154 -0.15 24.54 -5.08
C LEU A 154 0.69 25.83 -5.07
N ALA A 155 1.96 25.76 -5.46
CA ALA A 155 2.85 26.92 -5.48
C ALA A 155 2.43 27.98 -6.50
N ASP A 156 2.02 27.57 -7.71
CA ASP A 156 1.52 28.46 -8.77
C ASP A 156 0.24 29.21 -8.32
N ARG A 157 -0.49 28.66 -7.34
CA ARG A 157 -1.70 29.25 -6.73
C ARG A 157 -1.41 29.97 -5.40
N GLY A 158 -0.16 30.09 -5.00
CA GLY A 158 0.23 30.72 -3.73
C GLY A 158 -0.27 29.97 -2.50
N ARG A 159 -0.47 28.65 -2.60
CA ARG A 159 -0.90 27.76 -1.51
C ARG A 159 0.26 26.97 -0.91
N ALA A 160 1.37 26.86 -1.63
CA ALA A 160 2.66 26.41 -1.08
C ALA A 160 3.78 27.38 -1.49
N VAL A 161 4.87 27.39 -0.73
CA VAL A 161 6.06 28.19 -1.07
C VAL A 161 7.28 27.30 -1.02
N TYR A 162 8.04 27.23 -2.11
CA TYR A 162 9.32 26.52 -2.10
C TYR A 162 10.34 27.25 -1.22
N GLY A 163 10.97 26.51 -0.32
CA GLY A 163 12.02 26.99 0.55
C GLY A 163 13.36 27.12 -0.18
N LYS A 164 14.27 27.91 0.38
CA LYS A 164 15.67 27.92 -0.06
C LYS A 164 16.30 26.58 0.33
N LYS A 165 16.99 25.91 -0.60
CA LYS A 165 17.76 24.68 -0.30
C LYS A 165 18.70 24.92 0.88
N ARG A 166 18.34 24.41 2.06
CA ARG A 166 19.26 24.37 3.21
C ARG A 166 20.17 23.16 3.04
N SER A 167 21.22 23.30 2.22
CA SER A 167 22.33 22.36 2.29
C SER A 167 23.08 22.62 3.59
N SER A 168 22.74 21.87 4.64
CA SER A 168 23.64 21.77 5.79
C SER A 168 24.59 20.61 5.51
N PRO A 169 25.87 20.87 5.15
CA PRO A 169 26.86 19.81 4.99
C PRO A 169 27.01 18.95 6.26
N LEU A 170 26.72 19.52 7.44
CA LEU A 170 26.67 18.81 8.72
C LEU A 170 25.54 17.77 8.79
N LEU A 171 24.35 18.08 8.24
CA LEU A 171 23.24 17.13 8.22
C LEU A 171 23.54 15.97 7.26
N ARG A 172 24.10 16.26 6.08
CA ARG A 172 24.55 15.22 5.13
C ARG A 172 25.66 14.33 5.72
N ALA A 173 26.59 14.91 6.49
CA ALA A 173 27.64 14.15 7.18
C ALA A 173 27.08 13.27 8.31
N ALA A 174 26.04 13.71 9.03
CA ALA A 174 25.36 12.90 10.04
C ALA A 174 24.67 11.66 9.44
N TRP A 175 24.18 11.78 8.19
CA TRP A 175 23.63 10.67 7.40
C TRP A 175 24.70 9.74 6.76
N ALA A 176 25.98 10.11 6.82
CA ALA A 176 27.09 9.26 6.39
C ALA A 176 27.69 8.43 7.53
N LEU A 177 27.29 8.68 8.78
CA LEU A 177 27.72 7.89 9.93
C LEU A 177 27.00 6.52 9.96
N PRO A 178 27.69 5.42 10.31
CA PRO A 178 27.07 4.11 10.46
C PRO A 178 25.98 4.11 11.56
N PRO A 179 24.94 3.26 11.46
CA PRO A 179 23.81 3.24 12.40
C PRO A 179 24.23 3.16 13.88
N SER A 180 25.30 2.43 14.17
CA SER A 180 25.88 2.27 15.52
C SER A 180 26.40 3.58 16.13
N ALA A 181 26.92 4.52 15.32
CA ALA A 181 27.41 5.82 15.80
C ALA A 181 26.26 6.80 16.09
N ARG A 182 25.13 6.69 15.38
CA ARG A 182 23.92 7.50 15.64
C ARG A 182 23.28 7.14 16.99
N LYS A 183 23.40 5.87 17.40
CA LYS A 183 22.90 5.33 18.67
C LYS A 183 23.53 6.00 19.90
N LEU A 184 24.82 6.35 19.83
CA LEU A 184 25.53 6.99 20.94
C LEU A 184 25.10 8.45 21.11
N GLY A 185 24.91 9.21 20.02
CA GLY A 185 24.50 10.61 20.06
C GLY A 185 23.08 10.85 20.59
N ARG A 186 22.14 9.93 20.30
CA ARG A 186 20.74 10.00 20.80
C ARG A 186 20.64 9.89 22.32
N ARG A 187 21.56 9.17 22.97
CA ARG A 187 21.60 8.98 24.42
C ARG A 187 22.00 10.25 25.20
N PHE A 188 22.71 11.17 24.55
CA PHE A 188 23.23 12.39 25.18
C PHE A 188 22.47 13.68 24.78
N ALA A 189 21.62 13.65 23.74
CA ALA A 189 20.85 14.82 23.28
C ALA A 189 19.49 14.44 22.63
N PRO A 190 18.51 13.93 23.41
CA PRO A 190 17.25 13.38 22.90
C PRO A 190 16.35 14.44 22.21
N ASP A 191 16.33 15.68 22.69
CA ASP A 191 15.51 16.75 22.09
C ASP A 191 16.01 17.18 20.71
N THR A 192 17.33 17.13 20.50
CA THR A 192 17.93 17.40 19.20
C THR A 192 17.55 16.30 18.22
N ALA A 193 17.58 15.04 18.65
CA ALA A 193 17.23 13.89 17.82
C ALA A 193 15.76 13.92 17.34
N ARG A 194 14.81 14.30 18.22
CA ARG A 194 13.39 14.49 17.84
C ARG A 194 13.21 15.60 16.81
N LYS A 195 13.90 16.72 16.97
CA LYS A 195 13.90 17.84 16.00
C LYS A 195 14.50 17.44 14.65
N THR A 196 15.57 16.64 14.65
CA THR A 196 16.17 16.15 13.39
C THR A 196 15.27 15.15 12.68
N LEU A 197 14.56 14.28 13.43
CA LEU A 197 13.60 13.33 12.86
C LEU A 197 12.38 14.04 12.26
N GLY A 198 11.82 15.03 12.97
CA GLY A 198 10.76 15.90 12.43
C GLY A 198 11.22 16.66 11.18
N ALA A 199 12.47 17.15 11.18
CA ALA A 199 13.08 17.79 10.00
C ALA A 199 13.26 16.82 8.81
N THR A 200 13.53 15.53 9.08
CA THR A 200 13.62 14.47 8.06
C THR A 200 12.24 14.16 7.45
N ILE A 201 11.20 14.04 8.27
CA ILE A 201 9.81 13.81 7.80
C ILE A 201 9.33 15.02 6.98
N THR A 202 9.58 16.26 7.44
CA THR A 202 9.28 17.46 6.64
C THR A 202 10.13 17.57 5.38
N GLY A 203 11.34 17.01 5.38
CA GLY A 203 12.20 16.95 4.20
C GLY A 203 11.73 15.92 3.18
N GLN A 204 11.09 14.83 3.64
CA GLN A 204 10.41 13.88 2.78
C GLN A 204 9.24 14.54 2.08
N LEU A 205 8.46 15.40 2.75
CA LEU A 205 7.32 16.16 2.19
C LEU A 205 7.68 17.28 1.18
N GLY A 206 8.96 17.41 0.84
CA GLY A 206 9.45 18.34 -0.19
C GLY A 206 10.11 19.60 0.37
N PRO A 207 10.82 20.37 -0.48
CA PRO A 207 11.60 21.53 -0.10
C PRO A 207 10.70 22.78 0.07
N PHE A 208 9.72 22.74 0.96
CA PHE A 208 8.81 23.87 1.22
C PHE A 208 9.28 24.77 2.39
N ASP A 209 8.97 26.07 2.30
CA ASP A 209 8.98 26.99 3.43
C ASP A 209 7.68 26.82 4.21
N TRP A 210 7.69 25.88 5.15
CA TRP A 210 6.52 25.49 5.94
C TRP A 210 5.84 26.66 6.68
N SER A 211 6.59 27.71 7.02
CA SER A 211 6.01 28.92 7.66
C SER A 211 5.13 29.75 6.72
N LYS A 212 5.14 29.45 5.41
CA LYS A 212 4.41 30.17 4.36
C LYS A 212 3.59 29.23 3.46
N THR A 213 3.56 27.94 3.78
CA THR A 213 2.82 26.93 3.03
C THR A 213 1.50 26.66 3.73
N ARG A 214 0.38 26.79 3.01
CA ARG A 214 -0.97 26.56 3.52
C ARG A 214 -1.47 25.14 3.30
N ALA A 215 -1.00 24.47 2.26
CA ALA A 215 -1.37 23.08 1.94
C ALA A 215 -0.19 22.33 1.30
N PHE A 216 -0.18 21.02 1.44
CA PHE A 216 0.83 20.11 0.90
C PHE A 216 0.22 18.76 0.53
N CYS A 217 0.91 17.97 -0.28
CA CYS A 217 0.45 16.65 -0.72
C CYS A 217 1.43 15.55 -0.30
N GLY A 218 0.90 14.38 0.04
CA GLY A 218 1.67 13.15 0.17
C GLY A 218 1.93 12.50 -1.18
N ILE A 219 2.04 11.18 -1.20
CA ILE A 219 2.45 10.39 -2.38
C ILE A 219 1.24 9.76 -3.08
N ASN A 220 0.17 9.48 -2.33
CA ASN A 220 -0.95 8.65 -2.80
C ASN A 220 -2.21 9.49 -3.11
N GLY A 221 -2.01 10.73 -3.54
CA GLY A 221 -3.13 11.66 -3.73
C GLY A 221 -3.76 12.12 -2.40
N ASP A 222 -3.05 12.00 -1.29
CA ASP A 222 -3.45 12.55 -0.01
C ASP A 222 -3.05 14.04 0.07
N LEU A 223 -4.02 14.93 0.31
CA LEU A 223 -3.79 16.37 0.44
C LEU A 223 -4.11 16.83 1.86
N TRP A 224 -3.20 17.64 2.40
CA TRP A 224 -3.21 18.12 3.76
C TRP A 224 -3.16 19.64 3.79
N LEU A 225 -3.94 20.22 4.69
CA LEU A 225 -3.81 21.60 5.12
C LEU A 225 -2.73 21.71 6.19
N ASN A 226 -1.91 22.75 6.13
CA ASN A 226 -0.96 23.07 7.18
C ASN A 226 -1.67 23.82 8.33
N LEU A 227 -2.56 23.11 9.03
CA LEU A 227 -3.44 23.66 10.05
C LEU A 227 -2.67 24.05 11.32
N GLU A 228 -3.04 25.19 11.90
CA GLU A 228 -2.58 25.61 13.22
C GLU A 228 -2.94 24.59 14.30
N GLY A 229 -2.00 24.29 15.19
CA GLY A 229 -2.21 23.34 16.29
C GLY A 229 -2.16 21.85 15.90
N ARG A 230 -2.37 21.51 14.62
CA ARG A 230 -2.16 20.16 14.09
C ARG A 230 -0.72 19.96 13.60
N GLU A 231 -0.24 20.88 12.76
CA GLU A 231 1.10 20.77 12.20
C GLU A 231 2.15 21.59 12.95
N PRO A 232 3.42 21.13 13.02
CA PRO A 232 4.47 21.81 13.79
C PRO A 232 4.71 23.28 13.38
N LEU A 233 4.46 23.60 12.11
CA LEU A 233 4.57 24.94 11.54
C LEU A 233 3.26 25.35 10.85
N GLY A 234 2.14 24.88 11.39
CA GLY A 234 0.78 25.21 10.93
C GLY A 234 0.55 26.71 10.86
N MET A 235 -0.09 27.17 9.79
CA MET A 235 -0.39 28.59 9.54
C MET A 235 -1.82 28.84 9.05
N VAL A 236 -2.61 27.77 8.85
CA VAL A 236 -4.01 27.87 8.44
C VAL A 236 -4.86 27.80 9.70
N PRO A 237 -5.55 28.90 10.08
CA PRO A 237 -6.51 28.88 11.18
C PRO A 237 -7.66 27.90 10.90
N GLU A 238 -8.22 27.31 11.94
CA GLU A 238 -9.29 26.31 11.83
C GLU A 238 -10.55 26.87 11.15
N ASP A 239 -10.88 28.14 11.38
CA ASP A 239 -12.04 28.81 10.76
C ASP A 239 -11.86 29.08 9.25
N ALA A 240 -10.63 29.08 8.75
CA ALA A 240 -10.30 29.23 7.34
C ALA A 240 -10.12 27.88 6.61
N ALA A 241 -10.17 26.75 7.32
CA ALA A 241 -9.89 25.43 6.77
C ALA A 241 -10.93 25.01 5.72
N ALA A 242 -12.22 25.14 6.05
CA ALA A 242 -13.31 24.71 5.16
C ALA A 242 -13.33 25.47 3.81
N GLU A 243 -13.12 26.78 3.85
CA GLU A 243 -13.03 27.60 2.63
C GLU A 243 -11.84 27.19 1.76
N LEU A 244 -10.69 26.91 2.39
CA LEU A 244 -9.51 26.45 1.68
C LEU A 244 -9.70 25.04 1.09
N GLU A 245 -10.35 24.11 1.80
CA GLU A 245 -10.69 22.79 1.26
C GLU A 245 -11.56 22.90 0.01
N GLU A 246 -12.62 23.73 0.04
CA GLU A 246 -13.52 23.94 -1.10
C GLU A 246 -12.79 24.56 -2.30
N GLU A 247 -11.95 25.57 -2.07
CA GLU A 247 -11.13 26.20 -3.10
C GLU A 247 -10.19 25.19 -3.77
N LEU A 248 -9.47 24.40 -2.97
CA LEU A 248 -8.52 23.40 -3.46
C LEU A 248 -9.24 22.30 -4.23
N ALA A 249 -10.36 21.80 -3.70
CA ALA A 249 -11.16 20.77 -4.36
C ALA A 249 -11.67 21.23 -5.73
N ALA A 250 -12.23 22.44 -5.82
CA ALA A 250 -12.70 23.00 -7.09
C ALA A 250 -11.56 23.15 -8.10
N GLY A 251 -10.42 23.71 -7.67
CA GLY A 251 -9.26 23.88 -8.55
C GLY A 251 -8.65 22.57 -9.03
N LEU A 252 -8.68 21.52 -8.21
CA LEU A 252 -8.16 20.20 -8.55
C LEU A 252 -9.06 19.47 -9.57
N LEU A 253 -10.38 19.60 -9.46
CA LEU A 253 -11.33 19.06 -10.44
C LEU A 253 -11.21 19.74 -11.83
N GLU A 254 -10.72 20.98 -11.88
CA GLU A 254 -10.44 21.70 -13.12
C GLU A 254 -9.06 21.37 -13.71
N LEU A 255 -8.20 20.66 -12.98
CA LEU A 255 -6.85 20.34 -13.42
C LEU A 255 -6.84 19.44 -14.66
N ARG A 256 -6.15 19.89 -15.71
CA ARG A 256 -6.00 19.17 -16.97
C ARG A 256 -4.54 18.92 -17.29
N ASP A 257 -4.26 17.79 -17.93
CA ASP A 257 -2.95 17.53 -18.51
C ASP A 257 -2.75 18.46 -19.73
N PRO A 258 -1.74 19.36 -19.73
CA PRO A 258 -1.52 20.29 -20.84
C PRO A 258 -1.21 19.61 -22.18
N GLY A 259 -0.62 18.40 -22.16
CA GLY A 259 -0.27 17.63 -23.36
C GLY A 259 -1.45 16.84 -23.93
N ARG A 260 -2.37 16.37 -23.07
CA ARG A 260 -3.50 15.50 -23.47
C ARG A 260 -4.86 16.20 -23.47
N GLY A 261 -5.00 17.27 -22.71
CA GLY A 261 -6.28 17.95 -22.46
C GLY A 261 -7.26 17.17 -21.58
N THR A 262 -6.90 16.00 -21.06
CA THR A 262 -7.77 15.18 -20.21
C THR A 262 -7.75 15.67 -18.76
N ALA A 263 -8.81 15.35 -18.00
CA ALA A 263 -8.82 15.58 -16.57
C ALA A 263 -7.73 14.75 -15.88
N VAL A 264 -7.12 15.33 -14.86
CA VAL A 264 -6.09 14.67 -14.04
C VAL A 264 -6.69 14.06 -12.77
N VAL A 265 -7.72 14.73 -12.23
CA VAL A 265 -8.40 14.32 -11.00
C VAL A 265 -9.85 14.00 -11.36
N ARG A 266 -10.28 12.76 -11.12
CA ARG A 266 -11.66 12.32 -11.34
C ARG A 266 -12.61 12.86 -10.27
N ALA A 267 -12.18 12.78 -9.02
CA ALA A 267 -12.95 13.15 -7.86
C ALA A 267 -12.03 13.63 -6.72
N VAL A 268 -12.57 14.49 -5.87
CA VAL A 268 -11.94 14.97 -4.65
C VAL A 268 -12.89 14.65 -3.50
N TYR A 269 -12.40 13.87 -2.53
CA TYR A 269 -13.20 13.41 -1.42
C TYR A 269 -12.73 14.06 -0.12
N PRO A 270 -13.58 14.88 0.54
CA PRO A 270 -13.27 15.40 1.86
C PRO A 270 -13.18 14.30 2.91
N ARG A 271 -12.31 14.46 3.91
CA ARG A 271 -12.12 13.53 5.03
C ARG A 271 -13.44 13.02 5.61
N LYS A 272 -14.34 13.96 5.92
CA LYS A 272 -15.65 13.71 6.55
C LYS A 272 -16.60 12.84 5.72
N GLY A 273 -16.33 12.69 4.42
CA GLY A 273 -17.13 11.86 3.51
C GLY A 273 -16.62 10.42 3.38
N ILE A 274 -15.40 10.13 3.84
CA ILE A 274 -14.78 8.79 3.71
C ILE A 274 -14.54 8.15 5.07
N TYR A 275 -14.02 8.92 6.02
CA TYR A 275 -13.53 8.38 7.28
C TYR A 275 -14.45 8.75 8.44
N SER A 276 -14.65 7.80 9.36
CA SER A 276 -15.39 7.99 10.59
C SER A 276 -14.64 7.35 11.78
N GLY A 277 -15.07 7.66 13.01
CA GLY A 277 -14.48 7.10 14.22
C GLY A 277 -13.27 7.86 14.81
N PRO A 278 -12.63 7.31 15.86
CA PRO A 278 -11.67 8.03 16.69
C PRO A 278 -10.34 8.34 16.01
N ALA A 279 -9.99 7.60 14.95
CA ALA A 279 -8.73 7.76 14.21
C ALA A 279 -8.81 8.79 13.06
N THR A 280 -9.96 9.44 12.85
CA THR A 280 -10.16 10.41 11.75
C THR A 280 -9.15 11.56 11.75
N HIS A 281 -8.62 11.94 12.91
CA HIS A 281 -7.58 12.96 13.03
C HIS A 281 -6.24 12.59 12.35
N LEU A 282 -6.04 11.31 12.02
CA LEU A 282 -4.86 10.79 11.30
C LEU A 282 -5.04 10.79 9.77
N ALA A 283 -6.23 11.08 9.27
CA ALA A 283 -6.53 11.06 7.84
C ALA A 283 -6.20 12.41 7.18
N PRO A 284 -5.89 12.46 5.87
CA PRO A 284 -5.73 13.71 5.12
C PRO A 284 -7.03 14.51 5.06
N ASP A 285 -6.95 15.79 4.74
CA ASP A 285 -8.13 16.67 4.62
C ASP A 285 -8.92 16.37 3.34
N LEU A 286 -8.21 16.10 2.23
CA LEU A 286 -8.79 15.68 0.95
C LEU A 286 -8.06 14.45 0.40
N MET A 287 -8.81 13.50 -0.15
CA MET A 287 -8.28 12.39 -0.96
C MET A 287 -8.59 12.62 -2.43
N LEU A 288 -7.57 12.45 -3.28
CA LEU A 288 -7.63 12.72 -4.72
C LEU A 288 -7.70 11.41 -5.51
N ASP A 289 -8.76 11.24 -6.29
CA ASP A 289 -8.89 10.14 -7.25
C ASP A 289 -8.23 10.51 -8.57
N MET A 290 -6.90 10.40 -8.60
CA MET A 290 -6.07 10.61 -9.80
C MET A 290 -5.82 9.30 -10.55
N TRP A 291 -5.80 8.21 -9.81
CA TRP A 291 -5.50 6.85 -10.26
C TRP A 291 -6.56 6.33 -11.23
N SER A 292 -7.85 6.69 -11.06
CA SER A 292 -8.88 6.35 -12.04
C SER A 292 -8.61 6.93 -13.44
N GLU A 293 -8.00 8.12 -13.52
CA GLU A 293 -7.61 8.76 -14.78
C GLU A 293 -6.20 8.37 -15.24
N GLY A 294 -5.52 7.48 -14.50
CA GLY A 294 -4.17 7.02 -14.84
C GLY A 294 -3.09 8.07 -14.55
N TYR A 295 -3.27 8.90 -13.53
CA TYR A 295 -2.24 9.81 -13.04
C TYR A 295 -1.88 9.46 -11.60
N ARG A 296 -0.66 9.80 -11.20
CA ARG A 296 -0.22 9.75 -9.81
C ARG A 296 0.52 11.02 -9.42
N VAL A 297 0.62 11.27 -8.13
CA VAL A 297 1.45 12.38 -7.63
C VAL A 297 2.90 12.08 -7.98
N THR A 298 3.61 13.08 -8.48
CA THR A 298 5.03 12.92 -8.76
C THR A 298 5.77 12.50 -7.50
N PRO A 299 6.69 11.52 -7.60
CA PRO A 299 7.60 11.24 -6.52
C PRO A 299 8.44 12.50 -6.23
N ALA A 300 9.05 13.08 -7.26
CA ALA A 300 9.97 14.21 -7.10
C ALA A 300 9.29 15.52 -6.64
N ARG A 301 9.59 15.95 -5.41
CA ARG A 301 8.94 17.13 -4.79
C ARG A 301 9.63 18.47 -5.04
N GLU A 302 10.61 18.50 -5.93
CA GLU A 302 11.33 19.73 -6.29
C GLU A 302 10.52 20.54 -7.33
N PRO A 303 10.83 21.84 -7.52
CA PRO A 303 10.26 22.61 -8.61
C PRO A 303 10.56 21.94 -9.97
N SER A 304 9.52 21.49 -10.66
CA SER A 304 9.60 20.84 -11.98
C SER A 304 8.39 21.24 -12.85
N GLU A 305 8.15 20.57 -13.98
CA GLU A 305 6.93 20.77 -14.76
C GLU A 305 5.71 20.21 -14.01
N LEU A 306 4.51 20.73 -14.32
CA LEU A 306 3.28 20.30 -13.65
C LEU A 306 2.92 18.84 -13.95
N VAL A 307 3.13 18.42 -15.19
CA VAL A 307 2.93 17.06 -15.66
C VAL A 307 4.22 16.59 -16.30
N THR A 308 4.74 15.46 -15.85
CA THR A 308 5.99 14.88 -16.35
C THR A 308 5.77 13.43 -16.75
N ALA A 309 6.63 12.89 -17.62
CA ALA A 309 6.63 11.46 -17.88
C ALA A 309 6.81 10.67 -16.56
N PRO A 310 6.21 9.46 -16.43
CA PRO A 310 6.36 8.66 -15.22
C PRO A 310 7.82 8.45 -14.84
N GLN A 311 8.16 8.77 -13.60
CA GLN A 311 9.52 8.63 -13.07
C GLN A 311 9.67 7.33 -12.27
N PRO A 312 10.87 6.73 -12.21
CA PRO A 312 11.12 5.66 -11.25
C PRO A 312 10.95 6.16 -9.82
N LEU A 313 10.41 5.30 -8.96
CA LEU A 313 10.43 5.52 -7.51
C LEU A 313 11.87 5.35 -7.01
N ALA A 314 12.19 5.98 -5.88
CA ALA A 314 13.53 5.86 -5.30
C ALA A 314 13.90 4.37 -5.10
N GLY A 315 15.17 4.01 -5.26
CA GLY A 315 15.63 2.62 -5.14
C GLY A 315 15.42 1.76 -6.40
N VAL A 316 14.52 2.14 -7.30
CA VAL A 316 14.21 1.37 -8.52
C VAL A 316 14.68 2.13 -9.77
N LYS A 317 15.17 1.42 -10.79
CA LYS A 317 15.64 2.05 -12.05
C LYS A 317 14.55 2.19 -13.10
N GLU A 318 13.49 1.41 -12.97
CA GLU A 318 12.38 1.31 -13.91
C GLU A 318 11.19 2.12 -13.42
N ALA A 319 10.63 2.96 -14.30
CA ALA A 319 9.39 3.68 -14.01
C ALA A 319 8.19 2.74 -14.04
N TRP A 320 7.18 3.05 -13.23
CA TRP A 320 5.88 2.40 -13.38
C TRP A 320 5.24 2.79 -14.71
N SER A 321 4.43 1.89 -15.24
CA SER A 321 3.70 2.04 -16.50
C SER A 321 2.21 1.72 -16.37
N SER A 322 1.79 1.22 -15.20
CA SER A 322 0.40 1.15 -14.77
C SER A 322 0.21 1.85 -13.44
N GLU A 323 -1.04 2.17 -13.15
CA GLU A 323 -1.54 2.72 -11.90
C GLU A 323 -2.81 1.94 -11.51
N HIS A 324 -3.18 1.98 -10.23
CA HIS A 324 -4.34 1.29 -9.70
C HIS A 324 -5.65 1.74 -10.37
N ARG A 325 -6.70 0.92 -10.26
CA ARG A 325 -8.09 1.25 -10.64
C ARG A 325 -9.07 0.83 -9.53
N PRO A 326 -10.20 1.52 -9.35
CA PRO A 326 -11.07 1.31 -8.18
C PRO A 326 -11.74 -0.06 -8.13
N LEU A 327 -11.92 -0.70 -9.28
CA LEU A 327 -12.59 -1.99 -9.35
C LEU A 327 -11.57 -3.12 -9.45
N GLY A 328 -11.54 -3.96 -8.42
CA GLY A 328 -10.75 -5.19 -8.36
C GLY A 328 -11.51 -6.41 -8.92
N ILE A 329 -11.11 -7.59 -8.46
CA ILE A 329 -11.72 -8.88 -8.82
C ILE A 329 -12.24 -9.50 -7.53
N PHE A 330 -13.38 -10.17 -7.61
CA PHE A 330 -13.89 -11.08 -6.59
C PHE A 330 -14.27 -12.40 -7.27
N VAL A 331 -13.72 -13.50 -6.78
CA VAL A 331 -14.07 -14.86 -7.19
C VAL A 331 -14.17 -15.71 -5.93
N ALA A 332 -15.25 -16.47 -5.80
CA ALA A 332 -15.43 -17.42 -4.72
C ALA A 332 -15.77 -18.79 -5.28
N ALA A 333 -15.26 -19.85 -4.63
CA ALA A 333 -15.51 -21.23 -5.01
C ALA A 333 -15.40 -22.14 -3.80
N GLY A 334 -16.29 -23.11 -3.65
CA GLY A 334 -16.31 -24.01 -2.51
C GLY A 334 -17.71 -24.49 -2.17
N PRO A 335 -17.84 -25.44 -1.23
CA PRO A 335 -19.12 -26.04 -0.86
C PRO A 335 -20.13 -25.04 -0.27
N ARG A 336 -19.68 -23.89 0.26
CA ARG A 336 -20.57 -22.89 0.89
C ARG A 336 -21.00 -21.76 -0.05
N PHE A 337 -20.60 -21.79 -1.32
CA PHE A 337 -20.91 -20.74 -2.29
C PHE A 337 -21.95 -21.17 -3.32
N SER A 338 -22.80 -20.22 -3.73
CA SER A 338 -23.72 -20.39 -4.85
C SER A 338 -22.99 -20.28 -6.19
N GLU A 339 -23.44 -21.02 -7.21
CA GLU A 339 -23.00 -20.80 -8.59
C GLU A 339 -23.64 -19.53 -9.16
N GLY A 340 -22.84 -18.62 -9.71
CA GLY A 340 -23.37 -17.44 -10.40
C GLY A 340 -22.44 -16.24 -10.42
N ARG A 341 -23.07 -15.06 -10.46
CA ARG A 341 -22.39 -13.76 -10.37
C ARG A 341 -22.86 -13.05 -9.11
N ALA A 342 -21.92 -12.62 -8.29
CA ALA A 342 -22.19 -11.72 -7.17
C ALA A 342 -22.42 -10.28 -7.66
N GLU A 343 -23.11 -9.48 -6.84
CA GLU A 343 -23.14 -8.03 -6.99
C GLU A 343 -21.77 -7.42 -6.64
N GLU A 344 -21.60 -6.11 -6.90
CA GLU A 344 -20.38 -5.40 -6.50
C GLU A 344 -20.24 -5.40 -4.98
N LEU A 345 -19.08 -5.86 -4.49
CA LEU A 345 -18.75 -5.94 -3.07
C LEU A 345 -17.73 -4.86 -2.68
N SER A 346 -17.74 -4.48 -1.41
CA SER A 346 -16.73 -3.62 -0.83
C SER A 346 -15.54 -4.45 -0.34
N LEU A 347 -14.32 -3.90 -0.38
CA LEU A 347 -13.17 -4.51 0.30
C LEU A 347 -13.39 -4.68 1.80
N LEU A 348 -14.25 -3.84 2.37
CA LEU A 348 -14.63 -3.91 3.79
C LEU A 348 -15.44 -5.16 4.10
N ASP A 349 -16.05 -5.80 3.09
CA ASP A 349 -16.87 -7.00 3.22
C ASP A 349 -16.01 -8.28 3.39
N VAL A 350 -14.72 -8.23 3.08
CA VAL A 350 -13.80 -9.38 3.12
C VAL A 350 -13.70 -9.96 4.52
N CYS A 351 -13.48 -9.13 5.53
CA CYS A 351 -13.35 -9.56 6.92
C CYS A 351 -14.64 -10.21 7.47
N PRO A 352 -15.82 -9.57 7.41
CA PRO A 352 -17.05 -10.20 7.86
C PRO A 352 -17.42 -11.46 7.04
N THR A 353 -17.13 -11.49 5.74
CA THR A 353 -17.32 -12.70 4.91
C THR A 353 -16.45 -13.87 5.39
N ALA A 354 -15.17 -13.62 5.67
CA ALA A 354 -14.27 -14.65 6.18
C ALA A 354 -14.71 -15.17 7.56
N LEU A 355 -15.17 -14.28 8.45
CA LEU A 355 -15.71 -14.67 9.76
C LEU A 355 -16.98 -15.51 9.63
N ALA A 356 -17.88 -15.17 8.69
CA ALA A 356 -19.07 -15.94 8.43
C ALA A 356 -18.74 -17.36 7.92
N LEU A 357 -17.79 -17.50 6.99
CA LEU A 357 -17.32 -18.82 6.50
C LEU A 357 -16.68 -19.68 7.60
N LEU A 358 -16.02 -19.05 8.56
CA LEU A 358 -15.46 -19.70 9.75
C LEU A 358 -16.51 -19.98 10.83
N GLU A 359 -17.78 -19.64 10.59
CA GLU A 359 -18.89 -19.74 11.54
C GLU A 359 -18.59 -19.01 12.87
N ALA A 360 -17.76 -17.97 12.78
CA ALA A 360 -17.36 -17.12 13.90
C ALA A 360 -18.31 -15.92 14.02
N ALA A 361 -18.51 -15.45 15.26
CA ALA A 361 -19.34 -14.27 15.48
C ALA A 361 -18.67 -13.01 14.91
N VAL A 362 -19.40 -12.29 14.06
CA VAL A 362 -18.95 -11.04 13.43
C VAL A 362 -19.02 -9.90 14.44
N PRO A 363 -17.90 -9.21 14.75
CA PRO A 363 -17.91 -8.08 15.67
C PRO A 363 -18.78 -6.93 15.15
N ALA A 364 -19.58 -6.34 16.02
CA ALA A 364 -20.30 -5.11 15.71
C ALA A 364 -19.33 -3.95 15.40
N GLY A 365 -19.74 -3.04 14.51
CA GLY A 365 -18.95 -1.84 14.19
C GLY A 365 -17.88 -2.03 13.11
N LEU A 366 -17.83 -3.18 12.43
CA LEU A 366 -17.15 -3.28 11.13
C LEU A 366 -17.92 -2.45 10.09
N ASP A 367 -17.20 -1.76 9.22
CA ASP A 367 -17.80 -0.92 8.17
C ASP A 367 -18.42 -1.73 7.03
N GLY A 368 -17.91 -2.94 6.78
CA GLY A 368 -18.43 -3.87 5.78
C GLY A 368 -19.45 -4.86 6.34
N ARG A 369 -20.04 -5.64 5.44
CA ARG A 369 -21.01 -6.71 5.73
C ARG A 369 -20.55 -8.02 5.10
N ALA A 370 -20.97 -9.17 5.62
CA ALA A 370 -20.68 -10.42 4.94
C ALA A 370 -21.38 -10.44 3.58
N ALA A 371 -20.70 -10.99 2.57
CA ALA A 371 -21.21 -11.15 1.21
C ALA A 371 -22.20 -12.32 1.13
N THR A 372 -23.27 -12.25 1.92
CA THR A 372 -24.32 -13.28 2.02
C THR A 372 -24.91 -13.70 0.68
N GLU A 373 -24.98 -12.75 -0.26
CA GLU A 373 -25.44 -12.96 -1.63
C GLU A 373 -24.57 -13.95 -2.43
N ALA A 374 -23.32 -14.19 -2.01
CA ALA A 374 -22.44 -15.17 -2.63
C ALA A 374 -22.63 -16.59 -2.05
N PHE A 375 -23.20 -16.72 -0.84
CA PHE A 375 -23.32 -18.00 -0.17
C PHE A 375 -24.42 -18.88 -0.74
N ASP A 376 -24.29 -20.19 -0.55
CA ASP A 376 -25.37 -21.15 -0.79
C ASP A 376 -26.54 -20.86 0.16
N VAL A 377 -27.76 -20.84 -0.39
CA VAL A 377 -28.95 -20.41 0.35
C VAL A 377 -29.35 -21.40 1.46
N ASP A 378 -29.13 -22.70 1.24
CA ASP A 378 -29.47 -23.74 2.20
C ASP A 378 -28.42 -23.77 3.32
N TRP A 379 -27.15 -23.58 2.97
CA TRP A 379 -26.06 -23.42 3.94
C TRP A 379 -26.28 -22.20 4.83
N LEU A 380 -26.53 -21.02 4.25
CA LEU A 380 -26.75 -19.78 5.02
C LEU A 380 -27.99 -19.88 5.93
N SER A 381 -29.03 -20.57 5.48
CA SER A 381 -30.24 -20.81 6.29
C SER A 381 -29.98 -21.70 7.51
N SER A 382 -29.03 -22.62 7.42
CA SER A 382 -28.64 -23.52 8.52
C SER A 382 -27.52 -22.96 9.41
N HIS A 383 -26.77 -21.98 8.90
CA HIS A 383 -25.65 -21.33 9.59
C HIS A 383 -25.83 -19.81 9.57
N PRO A 384 -26.87 -19.29 10.24
CA PRO A 384 -27.12 -17.85 10.24
C PRO A 384 -25.97 -17.10 10.89
N GLU A 385 -25.60 -15.95 10.32
CA GLU A 385 -24.59 -15.08 10.89
C GLU A 385 -24.91 -14.73 12.35
N SER A 386 -23.91 -14.89 13.20
CA SER A 386 -23.96 -14.44 14.58
C SER A 386 -23.15 -13.17 14.74
N SER A 387 -23.62 -12.25 15.59
CA SER A 387 -22.90 -11.02 15.91
C SER A 387 -22.38 -11.07 17.34
N THR A 388 -21.25 -10.40 17.56
CA THR A 388 -20.69 -10.19 18.90
C THR A 388 -20.45 -8.71 19.15
N GLN A 389 -20.10 -8.34 20.38
CA GLN A 389 -19.75 -6.97 20.70
C GLN A 389 -18.57 -6.50 19.87
N ALA A 390 -18.51 -5.18 19.64
CA ALA A 390 -17.39 -4.58 18.94
C ALA A 390 -16.07 -5.03 19.56
N ALA A 391 -15.15 -5.48 18.72
CA ALA A 391 -13.81 -5.84 19.17
C ALA A 391 -13.19 -4.60 19.83
N THR A 392 -12.93 -4.66 21.13
CA THR A 392 -12.14 -3.61 21.78
C THR A 392 -10.76 -3.62 21.17
N THR A 393 -10.22 -2.42 20.93
CA THR A 393 -8.88 -2.18 20.37
C THR A 393 -7.89 -3.26 20.80
N ARG A 394 -7.40 -4.04 19.84
CA ARG A 394 -6.17 -4.79 20.03
C ARG A 394 -5.13 -3.74 20.45
N PRO A 395 -4.41 -3.90 21.57
CA PRO A 395 -3.16 -3.17 21.71
C PRO A 395 -2.38 -3.46 20.43
N ILE A 396 -1.85 -2.43 19.78
CA ILE A 396 -0.88 -2.63 18.71
C ILE A 396 0.34 -3.27 19.38
N GLU A 397 0.34 -4.60 19.49
CA GLU A 397 1.53 -5.35 19.84
C GLU A 397 2.42 -5.35 18.60
N GLY A 398 3.59 -4.74 18.71
CA GLY A 398 4.51 -4.56 17.59
C GLY A 398 4.75 -3.10 17.20
N ASP A 399 4.82 -2.18 18.18
CA ASP A 399 5.45 -0.88 17.93
C ASP A 399 6.87 -1.13 17.41
N TYR A 400 7.14 -0.64 16.20
CA TYR A 400 8.50 -0.60 15.70
C TYR A 400 9.36 0.15 16.71
N SER A 401 10.48 -0.42 17.10
CA SER A 401 11.57 0.40 17.60
C SER A 401 11.93 1.45 16.54
N GLU A 402 12.48 2.60 16.96
CA GLU A 402 12.96 3.61 16.01
C GLU A 402 13.97 3.03 15.00
N GLU A 403 14.68 1.96 15.37
CA GLU A 403 15.62 1.24 14.50
C GLU A 403 14.88 0.39 13.45
N GLU A 404 13.86 -0.36 13.85
CA GLU A 404 13.03 -1.16 12.93
C GLU A 404 12.23 -0.25 11.99
N ALA A 405 11.64 0.83 12.49
CA ALA A 405 10.91 1.79 11.65
C ALA A 405 11.82 2.39 10.56
N ALA A 406 13.07 2.71 10.91
CA ALA A 406 14.05 3.22 9.95
C ALA A 406 14.50 2.15 8.95
N ALA A 407 14.67 0.90 9.39
CA ALA A 407 15.04 -0.21 8.51
C ALA A 407 13.89 -0.56 7.54
N VAL A 408 12.66 -0.58 8.02
CA VAL A 408 11.45 -0.78 7.21
C VAL A 408 11.32 0.35 6.19
N ALA A 409 11.44 1.61 6.61
CA ALA A 409 11.40 2.73 5.68
C ALA A 409 12.50 2.65 4.60
N ALA A 410 13.73 2.30 4.98
CA ALA A 410 14.81 2.10 4.01
C ALA A 410 14.51 0.95 3.04
N HIS A 411 13.96 -0.16 3.53
CA HIS A 411 13.62 -1.30 2.69
C HIS A 411 12.44 -1.03 1.75
N LEU A 412 11.38 -0.37 2.23
CA LEU A 412 10.26 0.07 1.40
C LEU A 412 10.73 1.03 0.31
N LYS A 413 11.73 1.88 0.61
CA LYS A 413 12.39 2.70 -0.39
C LYS A 413 13.10 1.84 -1.44
N ASP A 414 13.86 0.83 -1.04
CA ASP A 414 14.52 -0.08 -2.01
C ASP A 414 13.51 -0.86 -2.88
N LEU A 415 12.33 -1.18 -2.33
CA LEU A 415 11.21 -1.80 -3.04
C LEU A 415 10.43 -0.82 -3.94
N GLY A 416 10.78 0.47 -3.90
CA GLY A 416 10.10 1.52 -4.63
C GLY A 416 8.67 1.76 -4.14
N TYR A 417 8.44 1.76 -2.83
CA TYR A 417 7.14 2.10 -2.25
C TYR A 417 7.11 3.51 -1.65
N ILE A 418 8.25 4.05 -1.23
CA ILE A 418 8.36 5.39 -0.62
C ILE A 418 9.66 6.09 -1.04
N GLU A 419 9.72 7.42 -0.85
CA GLU A 419 10.87 8.27 -1.19
C GLU A 419 11.88 8.54 -0.06
#